data_AF-A0A2L2X4R8-F1
#
_entry.id   AF-A0A2L2X4R8-F1
#
_cell.length_a   1.000
_cell.length_b   1.000
_cell.length_c   1.000
_cell.angle_alpha   90.00
_cell.angle_beta   90.00
_cell.angle_gamma   90.00
#
_symmetry.space_group_name_H-M   'P 1'
#
loop_
_entity.id
_entity.type
_entity.pdbx_description
1 polymer ?
#
loop_
_entity_poly.entity_id
_entity_poly.type
_entity_poly.pdbx_seq_one_letter_code
_entity_poly.pdbx_strand_id
1 'polypeptide(L)'
;MPPEPGLKIETNSKKVRAIRKTVLELLLASHDRECTLCERSGNCSLQTYSEQYGLREIRYPKNAECLPKDETNPSLVRDPNKCILCGACVRACSEWQGSVLGFANRGSKTVVQPMAGKNLADVDCIYCGQCQAVCPVGAITIKSDIENVWSELSNPDKKVVVQIAPAVRVALGEMFGLEKGQNAIGLIYSSLRKLGFDMVFDTNFAADLPI
;
A
#
# COMPACT_ATOMS: atom_id res chain seq x y z
N MET A 1 -19.51 -18.62 -1.95
CA MET A 1 -20.63 -19.54 -2.19
C MET A 1 -20.78 -19.70 -3.68
N PRO A 2 -20.59 -20.90 -4.23
CA PRO A 2 -20.82 -21.12 -5.65
C PRO A 2 -22.31 -20.90 -5.99
N PRO A 3 -22.65 -20.50 -7.22
CA PRO A 3 -24.04 -20.39 -7.64
C PRO A 3 -24.69 -21.78 -7.73
N GLU A 4 -25.95 -21.87 -7.32
CA GLU A 4 -26.74 -23.12 -7.35
C GLU A 4 -28.03 -22.91 -8.17
N PRO A 5 -28.54 -23.95 -8.87
CA PRO A 5 -29.79 -23.85 -9.61
C PRO A 5 -30.96 -23.38 -8.73
N GLY A 6 -31.70 -22.37 -9.18
CA GLY A 6 -32.84 -21.80 -8.44
C GLY A 6 -32.49 -20.76 -7.37
N LEU A 7 -31.20 -20.50 -7.12
CA LEU A 7 -30.75 -19.45 -6.19
C LEU A 7 -31.14 -18.05 -6.70
N LYS A 8 -31.92 -17.31 -5.91
CA LYS A 8 -32.29 -15.91 -6.18
C LYS A 8 -31.49 -14.99 -5.27
N ILE A 9 -30.76 -14.03 -5.86
CA ILE A 9 -29.84 -13.16 -5.12
C ILE A 9 -30.25 -11.70 -5.29
N GLU A 10 -30.46 -11.02 -4.17
CA GLU A 10 -30.61 -9.57 -4.13
C GLU A 10 -29.37 -8.92 -3.52
N THR A 11 -28.58 -8.23 -4.34
CA THR A 11 -27.27 -7.68 -3.93
C THR A 11 -27.36 -6.26 -3.35
N ASN A 12 -28.51 -5.59 -3.48
CA ASN A 12 -28.69 -4.17 -3.13
C ASN A 12 -29.96 -3.86 -2.33
N SER A 13 -30.53 -4.85 -1.64
CA SER A 13 -31.70 -4.63 -0.77
C SER A 13 -31.35 -3.69 0.40
N LYS A 14 -32.38 -3.07 1.01
CA LYS A 14 -32.19 -2.19 2.19
C LYS A 14 -31.41 -2.88 3.32
N LYS A 15 -31.71 -4.16 3.55
CA LYS A 15 -31.04 -4.99 4.55
C LYS A 15 -29.55 -5.16 4.26
N VAL A 16 -29.18 -5.50 3.02
CA VAL A 16 -27.78 -5.69 2.61
C VAL A 16 -26.99 -4.39 2.75
N ARG A 17 -27.55 -3.26 2.30
CA ARG A 17 -26.89 -1.95 2.43
C ARG A 17 -26.67 -1.55 3.89
N ALA A 18 -27.64 -1.79 4.76
CA ALA A 18 -27.51 -1.50 6.20
C ALA A 18 -26.41 -2.32 6.86
N ILE A 19 -26.30 -3.62 6.52
CA ILE A 19 -25.24 -4.50 7.02
C ILE A 19 -23.86 -4.01 6.55
N ARG A 20 -23.69 -3.73 5.25
CA ARG A 20 -22.40 -3.24 4.71
C ARG A 20 -21.97 -1.93 5.37
N LYS A 21 -22.91 -0.99 5.54
CA LYS A 21 -22.66 0.27 6.25
C LYS A 21 -22.18 0.02 7.68
N THR A 22 -22.82 -0.90 8.39
CA THR A 22 -22.45 -1.25 9.77
C THR A 22 -21.06 -1.88 9.86
N VAL A 23 -20.71 -2.77 8.92
CA VAL A 23 -19.36 -3.36 8.84
C VAL A 23 -18.30 -2.28 8.60
N LEU A 24 -18.54 -1.34 7.69
CA LEU A 24 -17.63 -0.23 7.42
C LEU A 24 -17.46 0.67 8.65
N GLU A 25 -18.54 0.99 9.38
CA GLU A 25 -18.45 1.76 10.62
C GLU A 25 -17.60 1.06 11.68
N LEU A 26 -17.72 -0.27 11.82
CA LEU A 26 -16.91 -1.06 12.75
C LEU A 26 -15.43 -1.07 12.34
N LEU A 27 -15.14 -1.23 11.04
CA LEU A 27 -13.77 -1.14 10.53
C LEU A 27 -13.16 0.23 10.82
N LEU A 28 -13.91 1.31 10.55
CA LEU A 28 -13.46 2.68 10.77
C LEU A 28 -13.32 3.04 12.25
N ALA A 29 -14.06 2.39 13.15
CA ALA A 29 -13.93 2.58 14.61
C ALA A 29 -12.60 2.07 15.16
N SER A 30 -12.00 1.06 14.52
CA SER A 30 -10.67 0.52 14.87
C SER A 30 -9.54 1.07 13.98
N HIS A 31 -9.85 1.93 13.01
CA HIS A 31 -8.91 2.45 12.03
C HIS A 31 -8.53 3.90 12.34
N ASP A 32 -7.27 4.26 12.10
CA ASP A 32 -6.86 5.66 12.11
C ASP A 32 -7.31 6.40 10.85
N ARG A 33 -8.12 7.44 11.03
CA ARG A 33 -8.90 8.09 9.97
C ARG A 33 -8.22 9.34 9.40
N GLU A 34 -6.93 9.52 9.66
CA GLU A 34 -6.17 10.67 9.16
C GLU A 34 -5.78 10.48 7.69
N CYS A 35 -6.76 10.65 6.80
CA CYS A 35 -6.59 10.44 5.36
C CYS A 35 -5.74 11.53 4.70
N THR A 36 -5.64 12.73 5.28
CA THR A 36 -4.88 13.83 4.67
C THR A 36 -3.38 13.60 4.67
N LEU A 37 -2.89 12.83 5.64
CA LEU A 37 -1.49 12.45 5.81
C LEU A 37 -1.20 11.03 5.31
N CYS A 38 -2.18 10.35 4.71
CA CYS A 38 -2.06 8.95 4.34
C CYS A 38 -1.56 8.77 2.90
N GLU A 39 -0.48 8.01 2.72
CA GLU A 39 0.09 7.72 1.39
C GLU A 39 -0.87 6.98 0.44
N ARG A 40 -1.84 6.25 0.99
CA ARG A 40 -2.87 5.53 0.22
C ARG A 40 -4.10 6.39 -0.11
N SER A 41 -4.12 7.65 0.29
CA SER A 41 -5.24 8.57 0.04
C SER A 41 -5.53 8.67 -1.47
N GLY A 42 -6.80 8.59 -1.85
CA GLY A 42 -7.23 8.55 -3.25
C GLY A 42 -7.11 7.18 -3.94
N ASN A 43 -6.41 6.22 -3.35
CA ASN A 43 -6.31 4.84 -3.83
C ASN A 43 -6.51 3.81 -2.69
N CYS A 44 -7.38 4.13 -1.73
CA CYS A 44 -7.70 3.33 -0.56
C CYS A 44 -9.11 2.75 -0.69
N SER A 45 -9.24 1.42 -0.69
CA SER A 45 -10.55 0.77 -0.86
C SER A 45 -11.51 1.11 0.28
N LEU A 46 -11.00 1.23 1.52
CA LEU A 46 -11.83 1.60 2.67
C LEU A 46 -12.39 3.02 2.52
N GLN A 47 -11.58 3.95 1.99
CA GLN A 47 -12.02 5.30 1.68
C GLN A 47 -13.12 5.28 0.61
N THR A 48 -12.87 4.60 -0.52
CA THR A 48 -13.83 4.46 -1.63
C THR A 48 -15.18 3.90 -1.14
N TYR A 49 -15.17 2.83 -0.34
CA TYR A 49 -16.41 2.26 0.18
C TYR A 49 -17.09 3.19 1.19
N SER A 50 -16.32 3.90 2.02
CA SER A 50 -16.90 4.83 2.98
C SER A 50 -17.65 5.98 2.29
N GLU A 51 -17.07 6.49 1.21
CA GLU A 51 -17.71 7.50 0.35
C GLU A 51 -18.94 6.94 -0.36
N GLN A 52 -18.83 5.74 -0.95
CA GLN A 52 -19.93 5.09 -1.68
C GLN A 52 -21.17 4.84 -0.81
N TYR A 53 -20.98 4.45 0.46
CA TYR A 53 -22.08 4.22 1.41
C TYR A 53 -22.49 5.47 2.20
N GLY A 54 -21.91 6.63 1.89
CA GLY A 54 -22.28 7.93 2.48
C GLY A 54 -22.00 8.00 3.98
N LEU A 55 -20.87 7.46 4.43
CA LEU A 55 -20.46 7.54 5.83
C LEU A 55 -19.92 8.93 6.14
N ARG A 56 -20.61 9.63 7.04
CA ARG A 56 -20.22 10.96 7.55
C ARG A 56 -19.95 10.95 9.05
N GLU A 57 -20.60 10.05 9.77
CA GLU A 57 -20.46 9.86 11.20
C GLU A 57 -20.34 8.37 11.49
N ILE A 58 -19.65 8.05 12.58
CA ILE A 58 -19.43 6.68 13.03
C ILE A 58 -20.12 6.54 14.39
N ARG A 59 -21.05 5.59 14.48
CA ARG A 59 -21.84 5.34 15.70
C ARG A 59 -21.03 4.68 16.82
N TYR A 60 -19.92 4.03 16.47
CA TYR A 60 -19.07 3.29 17.40
C TYR A 60 -17.88 4.15 17.85
N PRO A 61 -17.53 4.12 19.15
CA PRO A 61 -16.38 4.85 19.65
C PRO A 61 -15.06 4.29 19.09
N LYS A 62 -14.03 5.14 19.06
CA LYS A 62 -12.68 4.72 18.67
C LYS A 62 -12.16 3.76 19.74
N ASN A 63 -11.97 2.49 19.38
CA ASN A 63 -11.64 1.42 20.32
C ASN A 63 -10.17 0.95 20.25
N ALA A 64 -9.37 1.51 19.35
CA ALA A 64 -7.99 1.09 19.15
C ALA A 64 -7.02 1.91 20.01
N GLU A 65 -6.25 1.22 20.85
CA GLU A 65 -5.01 1.76 21.41
C GLU A 65 -4.04 2.09 20.26
N CYS A 66 -3.36 3.24 20.36
CA CYS A 66 -2.39 3.62 19.35
C CYS A 66 -1.14 2.74 19.50
N LEU A 67 -0.90 1.88 18.52
CA LEU A 67 0.27 1.01 18.48
C LEU A 67 1.43 1.74 17.77
N PRO A 68 2.68 1.44 18.16
CA PRO A 68 3.84 2.01 17.48
C PRO A 68 3.91 1.54 16.03
N LYS A 69 4.33 2.45 15.16
CA LYS A 69 4.69 2.13 13.77
C LYS A 69 6.05 1.44 13.74
N ASP A 70 6.20 0.51 12.81
CA ASP A 70 7.48 -0.13 12.54
C ASP A 70 8.08 0.47 11.26
N GLU A 71 9.16 1.24 11.45
CA GLU A 71 9.93 1.92 10.40
C GLU A 71 11.37 1.39 10.29
N THR A 72 11.67 0.30 11.02
CA THR A 72 13.01 -0.29 11.11
C THR A 72 13.45 -0.91 9.80
N ASN A 73 12.49 -1.38 9.01
CA ASN A 73 12.74 -2.01 7.73
C ASN A 73 13.21 -0.98 6.68
N PRO A 74 14.20 -1.31 5.85
CA PRO A 74 14.73 -0.37 4.87
C PRO A 74 13.76 -0.05 3.73
N SER A 75 12.79 -0.91 3.43
CA SER A 75 11.93 -0.77 2.25
C SER A 75 10.45 -0.59 2.58
N LEU A 76 10.02 -0.99 3.77
CA LEU A 76 8.61 -1.02 4.15
C LEU A 76 8.37 -0.29 5.48
N VAL A 77 7.21 0.33 5.61
CA VAL A 77 6.70 0.87 6.86
C VAL A 77 5.40 0.16 7.20
N ARG A 78 5.27 -0.33 8.45
CA ARG A 78 4.05 -0.97 8.94
C ARG A 78 3.38 -0.08 9.98
N ASP A 79 2.15 0.31 9.70
CA ASP A 79 1.27 1.06 10.61
C ASP A 79 0.08 0.19 11.03
N PRO A 80 0.12 -0.42 12.23
CA PRO A 80 -0.97 -1.27 12.72
C PRO A 80 -2.29 -0.51 12.87
N ASN A 81 -2.24 0.80 13.11
CA ASN A 81 -3.42 1.63 13.37
C ASN A 81 -4.29 1.81 12.12
N LYS A 82 -3.72 1.58 10.93
CA LYS A 82 -4.45 1.61 9.66
C LYS A 82 -4.88 0.21 9.20
N CYS A 83 -4.57 -0.85 9.95
CA CYS A 83 -4.90 -2.23 9.56
C CYS A 83 -6.38 -2.54 9.78
N ILE A 84 -7.01 -3.22 8.81
CA ILE A 84 -8.39 -3.72 8.90
C ILE A 84 -8.47 -5.24 9.11
N LEU A 85 -7.34 -5.89 9.41
CA LEU A 85 -7.22 -7.34 9.65
C LEU A 85 -7.79 -8.22 8.52
N CYS A 86 -7.75 -7.77 7.27
CA CYS A 86 -8.28 -8.52 6.12
C CYS A 86 -7.48 -9.78 5.75
N GLY A 87 -6.23 -9.91 6.24
CA GLY A 87 -5.37 -11.07 5.98
C GLY A 87 -4.75 -11.14 4.58
N ALA A 88 -5.01 -10.17 3.69
CA ALA A 88 -4.45 -10.18 2.33
C ALA A 88 -2.91 -10.23 2.33
N CYS A 89 -2.27 -9.41 3.17
CA CYS A 89 -0.81 -9.38 3.31
C CYS A 89 -0.23 -10.67 3.91
N VAL A 90 -0.91 -11.26 4.90
CA VAL A 90 -0.53 -12.55 5.50
C VAL A 90 -0.55 -13.63 4.44
N ARG A 91 -1.66 -13.72 3.69
CA ARG A 91 -1.83 -14.69 2.61
C ARG A 91 -0.80 -14.52 1.49
N ALA A 92 -0.58 -13.29 1.01
CA ALA A 92 0.42 -13.03 -0.02
C ALA A 92 1.84 -13.39 0.45
N CYS A 93 2.17 -13.08 1.70
CA CYS A 93 3.46 -13.44 2.28
C CYS A 93 3.64 -14.95 2.42
N SER A 94 2.58 -15.69 2.76
CA SER A 94 2.63 -17.15 2.91
C SER A 94 2.63 -17.91 1.59
N GLU A 95 1.85 -17.46 0.61
CA GLU A 95 1.70 -18.16 -0.66
C GLU A 95 2.84 -17.90 -1.65
N TRP A 96 3.47 -16.71 -1.61
CA TRP A 96 4.48 -16.34 -2.60
C TRP A 96 5.92 -16.48 -2.10
N GLN A 97 6.17 -16.35 -0.79
CA GLN A 97 7.54 -16.31 -0.27
C GLN A 97 7.77 -17.19 0.96
N GLY A 98 7.43 -16.71 2.17
CA GLY A 98 8.11 -17.17 3.40
C GLY A 98 7.33 -17.03 4.71
N SER A 99 6.04 -16.67 4.66
CA SER A 99 5.16 -16.66 5.86
C SER A 99 5.68 -15.84 7.05
N VAL A 100 6.29 -14.67 6.79
CA VAL A 100 6.86 -13.80 7.84
C VAL A 100 5.77 -13.10 8.65
N LEU A 101 4.66 -12.73 8.02
CA LEU A 101 3.53 -12.05 8.67
C LEU A 101 2.48 -13.06 9.13
N GLY A 102 1.95 -12.86 10.34
CA GLY A 102 0.84 -13.65 10.89
C GLY A 102 -0.09 -12.83 11.76
N PHE A 103 -1.21 -13.43 12.16
CA PHE A 103 -2.09 -12.88 13.18
C PHE A 103 -1.56 -13.23 14.57
N ALA A 104 -1.34 -12.20 15.39
CA ALA A 104 -0.98 -12.35 16.79
C ALA A 104 -2.09 -11.84 17.69
N ASN A 105 -2.06 -12.25 18.96
CA ASN A 105 -3.04 -11.94 20.01
C ASN A 105 -4.46 -12.47 19.69
N ARG A 106 -5.47 -12.01 20.43
CA ARG A 106 -6.88 -12.44 20.32
C ARG A 106 -7.83 -11.27 20.53
N GLY A 107 -9.04 -11.39 19.97
CA GLY A 107 -10.12 -10.43 20.15
C GLY A 107 -9.75 -9.04 19.62
N SER A 108 -10.07 -7.99 20.38
CA SER A 108 -9.76 -6.60 20.02
C SER A 108 -8.26 -6.28 19.97
N LYS A 109 -7.41 -7.13 20.55
CA LYS A 109 -5.95 -6.95 20.56
C LYS A 109 -5.26 -7.62 19.36
N THR A 110 -6.02 -8.21 18.45
CA THR A 110 -5.48 -8.92 17.28
C THR A 110 -4.71 -7.97 16.38
N VAL A 111 -3.48 -8.33 16.01
CA VAL A 111 -2.63 -7.52 15.13
C VAL A 111 -1.95 -8.40 14.09
N VAL A 112 -1.70 -7.85 12.90
CA VAL A 112 -0.86 -8.51 11.88
C VAL A 112 0.58 -8.09 12.12
N GLN A 113 1.45 -9.02 12.51
CA GLN A 113 2.86 -8.72 12.83
C GLN A 113 3.76 -9.94 12.57
N PRO A 114 5.09 -9.75 12.56
CA PRO A 114 6.05 -10.85 12.55
C PRO A 114 5.98 -11.72 13.81
N MET A 115 6.54 -12.92 13.72
CA MET A 115 6.56 -13.86 14.83
C MET A 115 7.26 -13.27 16.07
N ALA A 116 6.73 -13.60 17.25
CA ALA A 116 7.19 -13.07 18.55
C ALA A 116 7.10 -11.54 18.72
N GLY A 117 6.36 -10.82 17.86
CA GLY A 117 6.21 -9.36 17.97
C GLY A 117 7.47 -8.58 17.63
N LYS A 118 8.40 -9.21 16.90
CA LYS A 118 9.61 -8.57 16.38
C LYS A 118 9.27 -7.52 15.31
N ASN A 119 10.21 -6.62 15.06
CA ASN A 119 10.11 -5.72 13.91
C ASN A 119 10.40 -6.47 12.61
N LEU A 120 9.99 -5.88 11.50
CA LEU A 120 10.14 -6.48 10.17
C LEU A 120 11.60 -6.56 9.71
N ALA A 121 12.51 -5.77 10.31
CA ALA A 121 13.95 -5.87 10.07
C ALA A 121 14.62 -7.04 10.84
N ASP A 122 13.99 -7.54 11.90
CA ASP A 122 14.57 -8.54 12.83
C ASP A 122 14.17 -9.99 12.50
N VAL A 123 13.62 -10.20 11.30
CA VAL A 123 13.06 -11.47 10.81
C VAL A 123 13.49 -11.69 9.37
N ASP A 124 13.27 -12.90 8.84
CA ASP A 124 13.66 -13.31 7.48
C ASP A 124 12.75 -12.70 6.38
N CYS A 125 12.48 -11.40 6.47
CA CYS A 125 11.82 -10.62 5.43
C CYS A 125 12.82 -10.27 4.33
N ILE A 126 12.52 -10.63 3.10
CA ILE A 126 13.36 -10.30 1.93
C ILE A 126 12.98 -8.98 1.26
N TYR A 127 12.12 -8.17 1.89
CA TYR A 127 11.74 -6.83 1.42
C TYR A 127 11.04 -6.78 0.04
N CYS A 128 10.38 -7.86 -0.38
CA CYS A 128 9.79 -7.96 -1.72
C CYS A 128 8.55 -7.07 -1.98
N GLY A 129 8.00 -6.42 -0.95
CA GLY A 129 6.87 -5.48 -1.08
C GLY A 129 5.51 -6.10 -1.45
N GLN A 130 5.41 -7.42 -1.60
CA GLN A 130 4.15 -8.06 -2.01
C GLN A 130 3.00 -7.86 -1.02
N CYS A 131 3.33 -7.81 0.27
CA CYS A 131 2.37 -7.49 1.33
C CYS A 131 1.81 -6.07 1.22
N GLN A 132 2.62 -5.11 0.76
CA GLN A 132 2.21 -3.73 0.50
C GLN A 132 1.33 -3.65 -0.75
N ALA A 133 1.70 -4.35 -1.82
CA ALA A 133 0.97 -4.34 -3.10
C ALA A 133 -0.50 -4.78 -2.94
N VAL A 134 -0.75 -5.81 -2.11
CA VAL A 134 -2.09 -6.34 -1.86
C VAL A 134 -2.85 -5.62 -0.73
N CYS A 135 -2.20 -4.71 0.00
CA CYS A 135 -2.83 -4.02 1.11
C CYS A 135 -3.91 -3.04 0.58
N PRO A 136 -5.19 -3.18 0.98
CA PRO A 136 -6.27 -2.32 0.48
C PRO A 136 -6.32 -0.94 1.15
N VAL A 137 -5.46 -0.71 2.15
CA VAL A 137 -5.41 0.46 3.03
C VAL A 137 -3.95 0.86 3.27
N GLY A 138 -3.69 1.96 3.98
CA GLY A 138 -2.33 2.43 4.29
C GLY A 138 -1.63 1.73 5.46
N ALA A 139 -1.89 0.45 5.70
CA ALA A 139 -1.32 -0.27 6.85
C ALA A 139 0.11 -0.79 6.62
N ILE A 140 0.46 -1.03 5.36
CA ILE A 140 1.82 -1.33 4.93
C ILE A 140 2.10 -0.40 3.75
N THR A 141 3.15 0.40 3.83
CA THR A 141 3.56 1.34 2.80
C THR A 141 5.04 1.17 2.45
N ILE A 142 5.48 1.78 1.35
CA ILE A 142 6.89 1.79 0.95
C ILE A 142 7.57 2.91 1.74
N LYS A 143 8.78 2.65 2.24
CA LYS A 143 9.56 3.69 2.89
C LYS A 143 9.91 4.78 1.88
N SER A 144 9.50 6.02 2.16
CA SER A 144 9.68 7.14 1.23
C SER A 144 11.08 7.72 1.32
N ASP A 145 11.73 7.86 0.16
CA ASP A 145 13.00 8.59 0.00
C ASP A 145 12.81 9.97 -0.65
N ILE A 146 11.57 10.46 -0.78
CA ILE A 146 11.26 11.69 -1.51
C ILE A 146 12.02 12.92 -0.95
N GLU A 147 12.04 13.09 0.37
CA GLU A 147 12.74 14.22 1.01
C GLU A 147 14.26 14.13 0.81
N ASN A 148 14.83 12.92 0.85
CA ASN A 148 16.24 12.70 0.57
C ASN A 148 16.56 13.11 -0.87
N VAL A 149 15.71 12.72 -1.83
CA VAL A 149 15.88 13.09 -3.24
C VAL A 149 15.79 14.62 -3.44
N TRP A 150 14.85 15.30 -2.80
CA TRP A 150 14.74 16.77 -2.88
C TRP A 150 15.96 17.49 -2.31
N SER A 151 16.48 17.01 -1.18
CA SER A 151 17.70 17.53 -0.57
C SER A 151 18.89 17.42 -1.54
N GLU A 152 19.02 16.26 -2.20
CA GLU A 152 20.09 16.01 -3.16
C GLU A 152 19.94 16.84 -4.44
N LEU A 153 18.71 16.98 -4.98
CA LEU A 153 18.42 17.83 -6.15
C LEU A 153 18.68 19.32 -5.89
N SER A 154 18.51 19.76 -4.66
CA SER A 154 18.73 21.15 -4.26
C SER A 154 20.20 21.48 -3.99
N ASN A 155 21.08 20.47 -3.97
CA ASN A 155 22.49 20.64 -3.66
C ASN A 155 23.28 21.06 -4.92
N PRO A 156 23.81 22.31 -4.98
CA PRO A 156 24.53 22.80 -6.16
C PRO A 156 25.88 22.11 -6.39
N ASP A 157 26.44 21.47 -5.37
CA ASP A 157 27.75 20.80 -5.43
C ASP A 157 27.67 19.35 -5.93
N LYS A 158 26.45 18.83 -6.11
CA LYS A 158 26.22 17.44 -6.53
C LYS A 158 25.69 17.39 -7.95
N LYS A 159 26.13 16.37 -8.68
CA LYS A 159 25.51 15.93 -9.92
C LYS A 159 24.55 14.80 -9.62
N VAL A 160 23.27 15.05 -9.77
CA VAL A 160 22.23 14.09 -9.40
C VAL A 160 21.83 13.29 -10.63
N VAL A 161 22.06 11.99 -10.52
CA VAL A 161 21.82 11.02 -11.59
C VAL A 161 20.65 10.14 -11.19
N VAL A 162 19.72 9.90 -12.12
CA VAL A 162 18.62 8.95 -11.94
C VAL A 162 18.73 7.80 -12.93
N GLN A 163 18.47 6.59 -12.45
CA GLN A 163 18.31 5.40 -13.27
C GLN A 163 16.91 4.82 -13.10
N ILE A 164 16.31 4.39 -14.20
CA ILE A 164 14.95 3.84 -14.23
C ILE A 164 15.01 2.35 -14.53
N ALA A 165 14.36 1.55 -13.69
CA ALA A 165 14.25 0.11 -13.89
C ALA A 165 13.36 -0.25 -15.09
N PRO A 166 13.57 -1.42 -15.74
CA PRO A 166 12.88 -1.80 -16.97
C PRO A 166 11.35 -1.74 -16.86
N ALA A 167 10.78 -2.27 -15.77
CA ALA A 167 9.35 -2.38 -15.56
C ALA A 167 8.64 -1.02 -15.35
N VAL A 168 9.36 0.00 -14.89
CA VAL A 168 8.77 1.32 -14.59
C VAL A 168 8.20 1.96 -15.86
N ARG A 169 8.84 1.73 -17.02
CA ARG A 169 8.44 2.33 -18.29
C ARG A 169 7.06 1.88 -18.80
N VAL A 170 6.58 0.73 -18.35
CA VAL A 170 5.26 0.18 -18.74
C VAL A 170 4.22 0.28 -17.63
N ALA A 171 4.65 0.37 -16.37
CA ALA A 171 3.74 0.41 -15.22
C ALA A 171 3.34 1.83 -14.79
N LEU A 172 4.28 2.79 -14.82
CA LEU A 172 4.05 4.13 -14.28
C LEU A 172 2.95 4.88 -15.05
N GLY A 173 2.82 4.64 -16.35
CA GLY A 173 1.80 5.25 -17.21
C GLY A 173 0.37 4.99 -16.75
N GLU A 174 0.09 3.82 -16.17
CA GLU A 174 -1.26 3.43 -15.72
C GLU A 174 -1.78 4.39 -14.64
N MET A 175 -0.90 4.94 -13.80
CA MET A 175 -1.26 5.91 -12.76
C MET A 175 -1.70 7.26 -13.33
N PHE A 176 -1.35 7.56 -14.59
CA PHE A 176 -1.70 8.78 -15.29
C PHE A 176 -2.77 8.56 -16.36
N GLY A 177 -3.44 7.41 -16.35
CA GLY A 177 -4.54 7.07 -17.26
C GLY A 177 -4.10 6.56 -18.63
N LEU A 178 -2.83 6.17 -18.81
CA LEU A 178 -2.38 5.46 -20.01
C LEU A 178 -2.86 4.01 -20.00
N GLU A 179 -2.92 3.40 -21.18
CA GLU A 179 -3.29 1.99 -21.31
C GLU A 179 -2.25 1.07 -20.67
N LYS A 180 -2.69 -0.07 -20.14
CA LYS A 180 -1.81 -1.04 -19.49
C LYS A 180 -0.78 -1.58 -20.48
N GLY A 181 0.49 -1.58 -20.08
CA GLY A 181 1.59 -2.02 -20.94
C GLY A 181 2.06 -0.97 -21.96
N GLN A 182 1.43 0.21 -22.02
CA GLN A 182 1.89 1.29 -22.89
C GLN A 182 3.25 1.80 -22.41
N ASN A 183 4.22 1.88 -23.34
CA ASN A 183 5.55 2.38 -23.02
C ASN A 183 5.53 3.91 -22.85
N ALA A 184 5.77 4.39 -21.63
CA ALA A 184 5.76 5.80 -21.25
C ALA A 184 7.17 6.42 -21.15
N ILE A 185 8.21 5.77 -21.67
CA ILE A 185 9.61 6.17 -21.42
C ILE A 185 9.93 7.63 -21.77
N GLY A 186 9.44 8.12 -22.91
CA GLY A 186 9.68 9.51 -23.34
C GLY A 186 9.08 10.53 -22.38
N LEU A 187 7.91 10.22 -21.81
CA LEU A 187 7.24 11.06 -20.81
C LEU A 187 8.01 11.04 -19.48
N ILE A 188 8.50 9.87 -19.07
CA ILE A 188 9.28 9.71 -17.84
C ILE A 188 10.58 10.51 -17.93
N TYR A 189 11.32 10.38 -19.03
CA TYR A 189 12.58 11.10 -19.23
C TYR A 189 12.36 12.61 -19.24
N SER A 190 11.33 13.07 -19.94
CA SER A 190 10.98 14.49 -20.00
C SER A 190 10.60 15.03 -18.62
N SER A 191 9.89 14.23 -17.82
CA SER A 191 9.45 14.61 -16.47
C SER A 191 10.64 14.68 -15.51
N LEU A 192 11.55 13.71 -15.53
CA LEU A 192 12.74 13.71 -14.67
C LEU A 192 13.67 14.90 -14.98
N ARG A 193 13.85 15.26 -16.26
CA ARG A 193 14.58 16.48 -16.62
C ARG A 193 13.90 17.74 -16.08
N LYS A 194 12.57 17.80 -16.14
CA LYS A 194 11.80 18.92 -15.56
C LYS A 194 11.89 18.99 -14.03
N LEU A 195 12.09 17.85 -13.36
CA LEU A 195 12.28 17.79 -11.90
C LEU A 195 13.65 18.28 -11.44
N GLY A 196 14.63 18.39 -12.35
CA GLY A 196 15.96 18.94 -12.04
C GLY A 196 17.10 17.92 -12.01
N PHE A 197 16.89 16.67 -12.43
CA PHE A 197 17.97 15.70 -12.56
C PHE A 197 18.97 16.12 -13.66
N ASP A 198 20.27 16.14 -13.35
CA ASP A 198 21.32 16.47 -14.32
C ASP A 198 21.41 15.42 -15.44
N MET A 199 21.29 14.15 -15.07
CA MET A 199 21.43 13.01 -15.98
C MET A 199 20.35 11.96 -15.72
N VAL A 200 19.77 11.46 -16.82
CA VAL A 200 18.74 10.41 -16.80
C VAL A 200 19.25 9.23 -17.59
N PHE A 201 19.40 8.09 -16.92
CA PHE A 201 19.84 6.83 -17.49
C PHE A 201 18.79 5.74 -17.34
N ASP A 202 19.04 4.64 -18.03
CA ASP A 202 18.20 3.44 -18.02
C ASP A 202 19.00 2.30 -17.40
N THR A 203 18.37 1.53 -16.50
CA THR A 203 19.01 0.34 -15.94
C THR A 203 19.23 -0.74 -17.00
N ASN A 204 18.53 -0.71 -18.14
CA ASN A 204 18.81 -1.61 -19.27
C ASN A 204 20.26 -1.52 -19.73
N PHE A 205 20.87 -0.34 -19.72
CA PHE A 205 22.29 -0.20 -20.07
C PHE A 205 23.17 -1.04 -19.14
N ALA A 206 22.88 -1.00 -17.84
CA ALA A 206 23.60 -1.82 -16.86
C ALA A 206 23.24 -3.30 -16.95
N ALA A 207 22.04 -3.66 -17.43
CA ALA A 207 21.64 -5.03 -17.68
C ALA A 207 22.35 -5.65 -18.91
N ASP A 208 22.78 -4.83 -19.87
CA ASP A 208 23.53 -5.25 -21.05
C ASP A 208 25.05 -5.44 -20.78
N LEU A 209 25.59 -4.87 -19.69
CA LEU A 209 27.01 -5.01 -19.31
C LEU A 209 27.42 -6.40 -18.77
N PRO A 210 26.60 -7.10 -17.97
CA PRO A 210 26.91 -8.44 -17.47
C PRO A 210 26.54 -9.58 -18.43
N ILE A 211 26.07 -9.27 -19.65
CA ILE A 211 25.71 -10.26 -20.70
C ILE A 211 26.90 -10.46 -21.66
#